data_AF-A0A6P0M3M7-F1
#
_entry.id   AF-A0A6P0M3M7-F1
#
_cell.length_a   1.000
_cell.length_b   1.000
_cell.length_c   1.000
_cell.angle_alpha   90.00
_cell.angle_beta   90.00
_cell.angle_gamma   90.00
#
_symmetry.space_group_name_H-M   'P 1'
#
loop_
_entity.id
_entity.type
_entity.pdbx_description
1 polymer ?
#
loop_
_entity_poly.entity_id
_entity_poly.type
_entity_poly.pdbx_seq_one_letter_code
_entity_poly.pdbx_strand_id
1 'polypeptide(L)'
;QLLEQVAAAVDRIEEPLAFTNISACTQLLAGLRFDQRLITELFPEEVMQESVIYQKIIQKGHQLGLLEGKREGLLEGKREGLLEGKREGLLEGKQEEGYSIVIRQLTRRFGNVDDQLQQGIQKLSIAQLEELSEALLDFETVTDVAVWLASHQQ
;
A
#
# COMPACT_ATOMS: atom_id res chain seq x y z
N GLN A 1 15.19 -0.14 -48.28
CA GLN A 1 14.92 0.40 -49.64
C GLN A 1 13.57 1.11 -49.76
N LEU A 2 12.41 0.43 -49.73
CA LEU A 2 11.12 1.14 -49.90
C LEU A 2 10.79 2.07 -48.72
N LEU A 3 11.00 1.64 -47.47
CA LEU A 3 10.73 2.47 -46.28
C LEU A 3 11.60 3.73 -46.25
N GLU A 4 12.88 3.62 -46.64
CA GLU A 4 13.80 4.76 -46.78
C GLU A 4 13.36 5.72 -47.89
N GLN A 5 12.86 5.21 -49.01
CA GLN A 5 12.30 6.05 -50.08
C GLN A 5 11.04 6.79 -49.63
N VAL A 6 10.19 6.12 -48.85
CA VAL A 6 9.01 6.73 -48.26
C VAL A 6 9.41 7.80 -47.24
N ALA A 7 10.37 7.53 -46.34
CA ALA A 7 10.89 8.52 -45.40
C ALA A 7 11.43 9.77 -46.13
N ALA A 8 12.27 9.57 -47.15
CA ALA A 8 12.81 10.66 -47.97
C ALA A 8 11.76 11.44 -48.77
N ALA A 9 10.58 10.84 -49.04
CA ALA A 9 9.46 11.53 -49.67
C ALA A 9 8.63 12.33 -48.65
N VAL A 10 8.48 11.82 -47.43
CA VAL A 10 7.82 12.50 -46.30
C VAL A 10 8.59 13.77 -45.93
N ASP A 11 9.93 13.72 -45.88
CA ASP A 11 10.80 14.87 -45.55
C ASP A 11 10.72 16.04 -46.54
N ARG A 12 10.14 15.84 -47.73
CA ARG A 12 9.99 16.88 -48.76
C ARG A 12 8.68 17.66 -48.65
N ILE A 13 7.81 17.32 -47.70
CA ILE A 13 6.52 17.99 -47.53
C ILE A 13 6.74 19.34 -46.85
N GLU A 14 6.46 20.43 -47.56
CA GLU A 14 6.63 21.80 -47.05
C GLU A 14 5.50 22.25 -46.11
N GLU A 15 4.29 21.67 -46.26
CA GLU A 15 3.14 21.99 -45.40
C GLU A 15 3.27 21.28 -44.03
N PRO A 16 3.42 22.01 -42.91
CA PRO A 16 3.74 21.39 -41.62
C PRO A 16 2.68 20.40 -41.13
N LEU A 17 1.38 20.74 -41.29
CA LEU A 17 0.29 19.87 -40.84
C LEU A 17 0.20 18.58 -41.67
N ALA A 18 0.46 18.66 -42.97
CA ALA A 18 0.47 17.50 -43.85
C ALA A 18 1.67 16.60 -43.56
N PHE A 19 2.85 17.19 -43.34
CA PHE A 19 4.06 16.48 -42.93
C PHE A 19 3.83 15.65 -41.66
N THR A 20 3.33 16.30 -40.60
CA THR A 20 3.09 15.65 -39.29
C THR A 20 2.09 14.50 -39.39
N ASN A 21 0.98 14.67 -40.11
CA ASN A 21 -0.04 13.64 -40.25
C ASN A 21 0.44 12.44 -41.11
N ILE A 22 1.14 12.71 -42.22
CA ILE A 22 1.63 11.67 -43.12
C ILE A 22 2.80 10.91 -42.48
N SER A 23 3.69 11.59 -41.77
CA SER A 23 4.75 10.96 -40.97
C SER A 23 4.16 10.03 -39.91
N ALA A 24 3.18 10.50 -39.12
CA ALA A 24 2.55 9.70 -38.08
C ALA A 24 1.86 8.43 -38.63
N CYS A 25 1.12 8.55 -39.74
CA CYS A 25 0.51 7.40 -40.41
C CYS A 25 1.54 6.41 -40.96
N THR A 26 2.63 6.92 -41.56
CA THR A 26 3.71 6.11 -42.12
C THR A 26 4.41 5.31 -41.03
N GLN A 27 4.71 5.93 -39.90
CA GLN A 27 5.32 5.26 -38.75
C GLN A 27 4.39 4.22 -38.11
N LEU A 28 3.09 4.52 -37.96
CA LEU A 28 2.13 3.53 -37.45
C LEU A 28 2.07 2.29 -38.33
N LEU A 29 2.07 2.45 -39.65
CA LEU A 29 2.09 1.33 -40.60
C LEU A 29 3.43 0.61 -40.61
N ALA A 30 4.54 1.34 -40.54
CA ALA A 30 5.88 0.77 -40.43
C ALA A 30 6.05 -0.02 -39.13
N GLY A 31 5.51 0.48 -38.02
CA GLY A 31 5.50 -0.15 -36.70
C GLY A 31 4.80 -1.50 -36.62
N LEU A 32 3.95 -1.82 -37.60
CA LEU A 32 3.32 -3.15 -37.70
C LEU A 32 4.24 -4.21 -38.32
N ARG A 33 5.34 -3.80 -38.99
CA ARG A 33 6.17 -4.71 -39.81
C ARG A 33 7.66 -4.60 -39.54
N PHE A 34 8.15 -3.46 -39.06
CA PHE A 34 9.57 -3.17 -38.84
C PHE A 34 9.86 -2.98 -37.34
N ASP A 35 11.11 -3.19 -36.94
CA ASP A 35 11.51 -3.02 -35.55
C ASP A 35 11.60 -1.54 -35.15
N GLN A 36 11.50 -1.30 -33.84
CA GLN A 36 11.42 0.03 -33.27
C GLN A 36 12.68 0.89 -33.54
N ARG A 37 13.87 0.28 -33.61
CA ARG A 37 15.11 1.04 -33.81
C ARG A 37 15.16 1.67 -35.19
N LEU A 38 14.81 0.88 -36.22
CA LEU A 38 14.75 1.37 -37.60
C LEU A 38 13.72 2.49 -37.77
N ILE A 39 12.58 2.41 -37.07
CA ILE A 39 11.52 3.42 -37.15
C ILE A 39 11.97 4.72 -36.48
N THR A 40 12.55 4.64 -35.28
CA THR A 40 13.03 5.83 -34.56
C THR A 40 14.20 6.51 -35.27
N GLU A 41 15.04 5.76 -35.99
CA GLU A 41 16.11 6.33 -36.82
C GLU A 41 15.57 7.10 -38.02
N LEU A 42 14.57 6.54 -38.71
CA LEU A 42 14.00 7.15 -39.91
C LEU A 42 12.96 8.23 -39.61
N PHE A 43 12.32 8.17 -38.45
CA PHE A 43 11.29 9.10 -38.05
C PHE A 43 11.36 9.39 -36.53
N PRO A 44 11.97 10.51 -36.14
CA PRO A 44 12.13 10.88 -34.74
C PRO A 44 10.80 11.16 -34.02
N GLU A 45 10.77 10.94 -32.71
CA GLU A 45 9.58 11.13 -31.87
C GLU A 45 9.14 12.60 -31.84
N GLU A 46 10.07 13.54 -31.88
CA GLU A 46 9.83 14.98 -31.84
C GLU A 46 8.88 15.44 -32.96
N VAL A 47 8.99 14.82 -34.14
CA VAL A 47 8.11 15.09 -35.29
C VAL A 47 6.70 14.54 -35.06
N MET A 48 6.58 13.41 -34.35
CA MET A 48 5.29 12.79 -34.06
C MET A 48 4.49 13.50 -32.97
N GLN A 49 5.16 14.18 -32.05
CA GLN A 49 4.50 14.82 -30.90
C GLN A 49 3.45 15.86 -31.34
N GLU A 50 3.57 16.40 -32.53
CA GLU A 50 2.57 17.32 -33.11
C GLU A 50 1.33 16.59 -33.68
N SER A 51 1.38 15.26 -33.85
CA SER A 51 0.29 14.48 -34.40
C SER A 51 -0.86 14.31 -33.41
N VAL A 52 -2.07 14.62 -33.86
CA VAL A 52 -3.32 14.34 -33.13
C VAL A 52 -3.52 12.87 -32.80
N ILE A 53 -3.00 11.95 -33.63
CA ILE A 53 -3.11 10.51 -33.39
C ILE A 53 -2.14 10.07 -32.29
N TYR A 54 -0.90 10.57 -32.32
CA TYR A 54 0.09 10.31 -31.27
C TYR A 54 -0.42 10.80 -29.92
N GLN A 55 -0.90 12.04 -29.85
CA GLN A 55 -1.47 12.61 -28.64
C GLN A 55 -2.65 11.79 -28.10
N LYS A 56 -3.52 11.28 -28.98
CA LYS A 56 -4.64 10.42 -28.58
C LYS A 56 -4.18 9.08 -28.01
N ILE A 57 -3.12 8.47 -28.55
CA ILE A 57 -2.56 7.22 -28.04
C ILE A 57 -1.96 7.45 -26.65
N ILE A 58 -1.16 8.50 -26.46
CA ILE A 58 -0.57 8.87 -25.18
C ILE A 58 -1.66 9.16 -24.14
N GLN A 59 -2.67 9.96 -24.49
CA GLN A 59 -3.80 10.24 -23.61
C GLN A 59 -4.55 8.97 -23.19
N LYS A 60 -4.80 8.05 -24.13
CA LYS A 60 -5.45 6.78 -23.83
C LYS A 60 -4.58 5.91 -22.93
N GLY A 61 -3.28 5.83 -23.20
CA GLY A 61 -2.31 5.10 -22.36
C GLY A 61 -2.28 5.65 -20.93
N HIS A 62 -2.20 6.97 -20.78
CA HIS A 62 -2.24 7.63 -19.48
C HIS A 62 -3.56 7.35 -18.72
N GLN A 63 -4.71 7.41 -19.40
CA GLN A 63 -6.00 7.07 -18.80
C GLN A 63 -6.07 5.62 -18.33
N LEU A 64 -5.58 4.67 -19.15
CA LEU A 64 -5.53 3.25 -18.79
C LEU A 64 -4.61 3.02 -17.60
N GLY A 65 -3.40 3.59 -17.62
CA GLY A 65 -2.45 3.48 -16.51
C GLY A 65 -3.00 4.08 -15.21
N LEU A 66 -3.72 5.21 -15.27
CA LEU A 66 -4.37 5.79 -14.09
C LEU A 66 -5.50 4.90 -13.56
N LEU A 67 -6.30 4.29 -14.44
CA LEU A 67 -7.35 3.36 -14.04
C LEU A 67 -6.79 2.09 -13.41
N GLU A 68 -5.75 1.50 -14.01
CA GLU A 68 -5.06 0.32 -13.51
C GLU A 68 -4.39 0.62 -12.17
N GLY A 69 -3.58 1.68 -12.09
CA GLY A 69 -2.91 2.09 -10.87
C GLY A 69 -3.89 2.43 -9.74
N LYS A 70 -5.01 3.10 -10.04
CA LYS A 70 -6.07 3.35 -9.03
C LYS A 70 -6.71 2.07 -8.55
N ARG A 71 -6.98 1.11 -9.45
CA ARG A 71 -7.58 -0.18 -9.10
C ARG A 71 -6.63 -1.00 -8.23
N GLU A 72 -5.37 -1.09 -8.63
CA GLU A 72 -4.34 -1.84 -7.90
C GLU A 72 -4.08 -1.22 -6.53
N GLY A 73 -3.84 0.09 -6.46
CA GLY A 73 -3.64 0.79 -5.20
C GLY A 73 -4.84 0.69 -4.25
N LEU A 74 -6.07 0.70 -4.77
CA LEU A 74 -7.27 0.48 -3.94
C LEU A 74 -7.34 -0.95 -3.40
N LEU A 75 -7.02 -1.96 -4.22
CA LEU A 75 -7.06 -3.35 -3.80
C LEU A 75 -5.98 -3.66 -2.76
N GLU A 76 -4.77 -3.16 -2.99
CA GLU A 76 -3.64 -3.30 -2.08
C GLU A 76 -3.91 -2.58 -0.77
N GLY A 77 -4.24 -1.30 -0.80
CA GLY A 77 -4.54 -0.52 0.41
C GLY A 77 -5.72 -1.09 1.21
N LYS A 78 -6.76 -1.61 0.53
CA LYS A 78 -7.88 -2.27 1.22
C LYS A 78 -7.43 -3.58 1.90
N ARG A 79 -6.57 -4.36 1.25
CA ARG A 79 -6.07 -5.62 1.78
C ARG A 79 -5.17 -5.39 2.98
N GLU A 80 -4.22 -4.46 2.87
CA GLU A 80 -3.30 -4.09 3.94
C GLU A 80 -4.06 -3.53 5.14
N GLY A 81 -4.91 -2.53 4.92
CA GLY A 81 -5.70 -1.93 6.00
C GLY A 81 -6.64 -2.92 6.70
N LEU A 82 -7.20 -3.89 5.97
CA LEU A 82 -8.00 -4.95 6.59
C LEU A 82 -7.15 -5.89 7.45
N LEU A 83 -5.95 -6.27 6.98
CA LEU A 83 -5.07 -7.18 7.71
C LEU A 83 -4.50 -6.51 8.96
N GLU A 84 -4.06 -5.27 8.85
CA GLU A 84 -3.56 -4.45 9.95
C GLU A 84 -4.66 -4.23 10.99
N GLY A 85 -5.81 -3.68 10.59
CA GLY A 85 -6.93 -3.43 11.51
C GLY A 85 -7.46 -4.70 12.17
N LYS A 86 -7.48 -5.84 11.46
CA LYS A 86 -7.84 -7.13 12.08
C LYS A 86 -6.81 -7.58 13.12
N ARG A 87 -5.52 -7.37 12.85
CA ARG A 87 -4.44 -7.77 13.76
C ARG A 87 -4.44 -6.88 15.01
N GLU A 88 -4.53 -5.57 14.83
CA GLU A 88 -4.60 -4.60 15.92
C GLU A 88 -5.83 -4.86 16.78
N GLY A 89 -7.02 -4.95 16.18
CA GLY A 89 -8.25 -5.22 16.93
C GLY A 89 -8.24 -6.57 17.67
N LEU A 90 -7.56 -7.59 17.13
CA LEU A 90 -7.38 -8.86 17.83
C LEU A 90 -6.44 -8.73 19.04
N LEU A 91 -5.36 -7.96 18.92
CA LEU A 91 -4.41 -7.73 20.01
C LEU A 91 -5.03 -6.88 21.10
N GLU A 92 -5.68 -5.77 20.74
CA GLU A 92 -6.41 -4.91 21.67
C GLU A 92 -7.50 -5.70 22.41
N GLY A 93 -8.33 -6.45 21.68
CA GLY A 93 -9.38 -7.27 22.28
C GLY A 93 -8.84 -8.32 23.25
N LYS A 94 -7.70 -8.97 22.93
CA LYS A 94 -7.04 -9.91 23.84
C LYS A 94 -6.49 -9.23 25.09
N GLN A 95 -5.90 -8.05 24.96
CA GLN A 95 -5.37 -7.29 26.08
C GLN A 95 -6.50 -6.82 27.00
N GLU A 96 -7.59 -6.28 26.44
CA GLU A 96 -8.79 -5.88 27.20
C GLU A 96 -9.43 -7.07 27.93
N GLU A 97 -9.55 -8.21 27.26
CA GLU A 97 -10.08 -9.45 27.86
C GLU A 97 -9.17 -9.93 29.00
N GLY A 98 -7.86 -10.00 28.78
CA GLY A 98 -6.87 -10.39 29.79
C GLY A 98 -6.93 -9.47 31.01
N TYR A 99 -6.96 -8.14 30.79
CA TYR A 99 -7.14 -7.15 31.84
C TYR A 99 -8.43 -7.38 32.63
N SER A 100 -9.57 -7.53 31.95
CA SER A 100 -10.88 -7.74 32.59
C SER A 100 -10.89 -9.02 33.44
N ILE A 101 -10.28 -10.09 32.94
CA ILE A 101 -10.16 -11.36 33.66
C ILE A 101 -9.31 -11.17 34.93
N VAL A 102 -8.14 -10.56 34.82
CA VAL A 102 -7.24 -10.31 35.97
C VAL A 102 -7.94 -9.46 37.03
N ILE A 103 -8.61 -8.38 36.63
CA ILE A 103 -9.35 -7.52 37.57
C ILE A 103 -10.47 -8.31 38.26
N ARG A 104 -11.26 -9.09 37.53
CA ARG A 104 -12.32 -9.93 38.14
C ARG A 104 -11.75 -10.96 39.12
N GLN A 105 -10.60 -11.55 38.83
CA GLN A 105 -9.93 -12.49 39.73
C GLN A 105 -9.46 -11.79 41.01
N LEU A 106 -8.78 -10.65 40.87
CA LEU A 106 -8.36 -9.81 41.99
C LEU A 106 -9.54 -9.38 42.85
N THR A 107 -10.62 -8.89 42.21
CA THR A 107 -11.82 -8.46 42.93
C THR A 107 -12.45 -9.60 43.72
N ARG A 108 -12.45 -10.81 43.16
CA ARG A 108 -13.00 -11.99 43.82
C ARG A 108 -12.14 -12.49 44.99
N ARG A 109 -10.81 -12.40 44.89
CA ARG A 109 -9.87 -12.88 45.92
C ARG A 109 -9.67 -11.88 47.06
N PHE A 110 -9.45 -10.62 46.71
CA PHE A 110 -8.95 -9.60 47.64
C PHE A 110 -9.96 -8.46 47.88
N GLY A 111 -11.12 -8.49 47.23
CA GLY A 111 -12.13 -7.44 47.36
C GLY A 111 -11.81 -6.23 46.48
N ASN A 112 -12.07 -5.01 46.95
CA ASN A 112 -11.91 -3.85 46.09
C ASN A 112 -10.45 -3.64 45.65
N VAL A 113 -10.21 -3.47 44.35
CA VAL A 113 -8.89 -3.17 43.77
C VAL A 113 -8.82 -1.68 43.54
N ASP A 114 -7.86 -1.00 44.16
CA ASP A 114 -7.72 0.45 44.02
C ASP A 114 -7.34 0.88 42.58
N ASP A 115 -7.58 2.15 42.27
CA ASP A 115 -7.37 2.70 40.93
C ASP A 115 -5.89 2.70 40.51
N GLN A 116 -4.95 2.76 41.46
CA GLN A 116 -3.53 2.76 41.14
C GLN A 116 -3.08 1.40 40.62
N LEU A 117 -3.52 0.32 41.27
CA LEU A 117 -3.30 -1.05 40.81
C LEU A 117 -3.96 -1.31 39.47
N GLN A 118 -5.22 -0.86 39.28
CA GLN A 118 -5.91 -0.99 38.00
C GLN A 118 -5.13 -0.33 36.85
N GLN A 119 -4.64 0.90 37.03
CA GLN A 119 -3.81 1.57 36.04
C GLN A 119 -2.48 0.88 35.79
N GLY A 120 -1.88 0.26 36.82
CA GLY A 120 -0.67 -0.53 36.69
C GLY A 120 -0.88 -1.78 35.82
N ILE A 121 -1.99 -2.49 36.05
CA ILE A 121 -2.34 -3.72 35.33
C ILE A 121 -2.76 -3.40 33.88
N GLN A 122 -3.44 -2.29 33.63
CA GLN A 122 -3.87 -1.90 32.29
C GLN A 122 -2.68 -1.68 31.33
N LYS A 123 -1.51 -1.31 31.86
CA LYS A 123 -0.28 -1.10 31.09
C LYS A 123 0.46 -2.38 30.75
N LEU A 124 0.06 -3.52 31.33
CA LEU A 124 0.72 -4.80 31.08
C LEU A 124 0.42 -5.28 29.66
N SER A 125 1.43 -5.90 29.06
CA SER A 125 1.26 -6.65 27.82
C SER A 125 0.41 -7.91 28.05
N ILE A 126 -0.12 -8.50 26.96
CA ILE A 126 -0.88 -9.76 27.02
C ILE A 126 -0.12 -10.86 27.77
N ALA A 127 1.18 -11.02 27.47
CA ALA A 127 2.01 -12.05 28.11
C ALA A 127 2.15 -11.80 29.63
N GLN A 128 2.32 -10.54 30.04
CA GLN A 128 2.39 -10.18 31.46
C GLN A 128 1.03 -10.35 32.17
N LEU A 129 -0.09 -10.14 31.47
CA LEU A 129 -1.43 -10.40 32.02
C LEU A 129 -1.66 -11.90 32.22
N GLU A 130 -1.21 -12.73 31.28
CA GLU A 130 -1.25 -14.19 31.39
C GLU A 130 -0.37 -14.67 32.56
N GLU A 131 0.87 -14.19 32.65
CA GLU A 131 1.78 -14.51 33.75
C GLU A 131 1.22 -14.07 35.12
N LEU A 132 0.69 -12.85 35.20
CA LEU A 132 0.01 -12.38 36.41
C LEU A 132 -1.16 -13.29 36.76
N SER A 133 -1.96 -13.74 35.80
CA SER A 133 -3.09 -14.62 36.05
C SER A 133 -2.70 -15.96 36.68
N GLU A 134 -1.53 -16.49 36.31
CA GLU A 134 -0.98 -17.71 36.92
C GLU A 134 -0.39 -17.41 38.30
N ALA A 135 0.45 -16.37 38.43
CA ALA A 135 1.07 -15.97 39.68
C ALA A 135 0.05 -15.60 40.76
N LEU A 136 -1.10 -15.04 40.36
CA LEU A 136 -2.22 -14.73 41.26
C LEU A 136 -2.64 -15.94 42.06
N LEU A 137 -2.51 -17.17 41.53
CA LEU A 137 -2.90 -18.40 42.22
C LEU A 137 -2.16 -18.55 43.55
N ASP A 138 -0.87 -18.18 43.59
CA ASP A 138 0.02 -18.33 44.75
C ASP A 138 0.02 -17.12 45.70
N PHE A 139 -0.62 -16.01 45.33
CA PHE A 139 -0.62 -14.79 46.15
C PHE A 139 -1.55 -14.89 47.37
N GLU A 140 -1.06 -14.47 48.54
CA GLU A 140 -1.84 -14.48 49.78
C GLU A 140 -2.56 -13.15 50.01
N THR A 141 -1.99 -12.05 49.53
CA THR A 141 -2.46 -10.68 49.79
C THR A 141 -2.42 -9.80 48.54
N VAL A 142 -3.15 -8.69 48.58
CA VAL A 142 -3.08 -7.66 47.53
C VAL A 142 -1.69 -7.00 47.44
N THR A 143 -0.91 -7.03 48.52
CA THR A 143 0.46 -6.49 48.55
C THR A 143 1.39 -7.29 47.63
N ASP A 144 1.18 -8.60 47.48
CA ASP A 144 1.97 -9.45 46.57
C ASP A 144 1.80 -9.00 45.12
N VAL A 145 0.59 -8.57 44.74
CA VAL A 145 0.29 -8.01 43.41
C VAL A 145 1.07 -6.71 43.18
N ALA A 146 1.11 -5.83 44.17
CA ALA A 146 1.83 -4.55 44.07
C ALA A 146 3.34 -4.77 43.91
N VAL A 147 3.90 -5.73 44.65
CA VAL A 147 5.32 -6.12 44.55
C VAL A 147 5.61 -6.72 43.17
N TRP A 148 4.74 -7.60 42.68
CA TRP A 148 4.89 -8.21 41.35
C TRP A 148 4.82 -7.15 40.23
N LEU A 149 3.88 -6.21 40.29
CA LEU A 149 3.79 -5.13 39.32
C LEU A 149 5.06 -4.28 39.29
N ALA A 150 5.63 -3.97 40.46
CA ALA A 150 6.85 -3.17 40.57
C ALA A 150 8.07 -3.88 39.95
N SER A 151 8.14 -5.22 40.00
CA SER A 151 9.25 -5.97 39.39
C SER A 151 9.12 -6.17 37.87
N HIS A 152 7.92 -6.02 37.30
CA HIS A 152 7.65 -6.22 35.87
C HIS A 152 7.39 -4.91 35.10
N GLN A 153 7.55 -3.75 35.77
CA GLN A 153 7.48 -2.41 35.19
C GLN A 153 8.87 -1.75 34.96
N GLN A 154 9.96 -2.52 35.06
CA GLN A 154 11.33 -2.09 34.71
C GLN A 154 11.71 -2.37 33.26
#